data_AF-A0A699VZ99-F1
#
_entry.id   AF-A0A699VZ99-F1
#
_cell.length_a   1.000
_cell.length_b   1.000
_cell.length_c   1.000
_cell.angle_alpha   90.00
_cell.angle_beta   90.00
_cell.angle_gamma   90.00
#
_symmetry.space_group_name_H-M   'P 1'
#
loop_
_entity.id
_entity.type
_entity.pdbx_description
1 polymer ?
#
loop_
_entity_poly.entity_id
_entity_poly.type
_entity_poly.pdbx_seq_one_letter_code
_entity_poly.pdbx_strand_id
1 'polypeptide(L)'
;STPCKEETLKRELHSTKLQLASTINRNKSMVEETTFLKQDFKQKENKLFADFLNMISLKEKVEDKLVKQDQSLQIVHMLCRPRPLYNDLNKVAIGYKNLTRAKQAQPTLYNGHEILKDNHAPAKVHNAEDTLEIAEITRKKMNAKMTDPEYVTHKVKIA
;
A
#
# COMPACT_ATOMS: atom_id res chain seq x y z
N SER A 1 21.60 2.65 87.59
CA SER A 1 21.67 1.89 86.30
C SER A 1 20.51 2.23 85.36
N THR A 2 19.29 2.44 85.88
CA THR A 2 18.08 2.76 85.09
C THR A 2 18.08 4.07 84.29
N PRO A 3 18.64 5.22 84.75
CA PRO A 3 18.59 6.49 84.00
C PRO A 3 19.41 6.47 82.69
N CYS A 4 20.56 5.79 82.72
CA CYS A 4 21.46 5.66 81.55
C CYS A 4 20.81 4.89 80.39
N LYS A 5 19.96 3.90 80.71
CA LYS A 5 19.20 3.16 79.69
C LYS A 5 18.12 4.02 79.04
N GLU A 6 17.44 4.86 79.81
CA GLU A 6 16.39 5.74 79.31
C GLU A 6 16.93 6.80 78.33
N GLU A 7 18.07 7.42 78.65
CA GLU A 7 18.71 8.39 77.75
C GLU A 7 19.19 7.75 76.44
N THR A 8 19.71 6.52 76.52
CA THR A 8 20.13 5.76 75.33
C THR A 8 18.93 5.50 74.40
N LEU A 9 17.80 5.04 74.97
CA LEU A 9 16.57 4.82 74.21
C LEU A 9 16.01 6.12 73.58
N LYS A 10 16.10 7.26 74.28
CA LYS A 10 15.69 8.56 73.74
C LYS A 10 16.53 8.98 72.52
N ARG A 11 17.84 8.73 72.55
CA ARG A 11 18.75 9.03 71.44
C ARG A 11 18.48 8.13 70.23
N GLU A 12 18.28 6.83 70.46
CA GLU A 12 17.90 5.88 69.41
C GLU A 12 16.57 6.28 68.78
N LEU A 13 15.54 6.59 69.58
CA LEU A 13 14.25 7.03 69.07
C LEU A 13 14.36 8.29 68.19
N HIS A 14 15.18 9.27 68.60
CA HIS A 14 15.41 10.47 67.80
C HIS A 14 16.10 10.16 66.47
N SER A 15 17.13 9.29 66.50
CA SER A 15 17.82 8.82 65.30
C SER A 15 16.86 8.13 64.33
N THR A 16 16.04 7.20 64.83
CA THR A 16 15.04 6.49 64.03
C THR A 16 14.00 7.44 63.44
N LYS A 17 13.56 8.47 64.17
CA LYS A 17 12.64 9.50 63.65
C LYS A 17 13.24 10.27 62.47
N LEU A 18 14.51 10.66 62.56
CA LEU A 18 15.21 11.35 61.47
C LEU A 18 15.36 10.46 60.24
N GLN A 19 15.75 9.19 60.44
CA GLN A 19 15.84 8.22 59.35
C GLN A 19 14.48 8.04 58.66
N LEU A 20 13.40 7.89 59.43
CA LEU A 20 12.05 7.74 58.90
C LEU A 20 11.63 8.94 58.06
N ALA A 21 11.87 10.17 58.53
CA ALA A 21 11.56 11.39 57.79
C ALA A 21 12.33 11.47 56.46
N SER A 22 13.62 11.11 56.47
CA SER A 22 14.45 11.04 55.26
C SER A 22 13.92 10.00 54.26
N THR A 23 13.58 8.79 54.73
CA THR A 23 13.01 7.73 53.89
C THR A 23 11.66 8.13 53.29
N ILE A 24 10.79 8.81 54.06
CA ILE A 24 9.51 9.31 53.55
C ILE A 24 9.73 10.32 52.42
N ASN A 25 10.63 11.28 52.61
CA ASN A 25 10.94 12.28 51.58
C ASN A 25 11.53 11.64 50.32
N ARG A 26 12.45 10.69 50.48
CA ARG A 26 13.02 9.93 49.35
C ARG A 26 11.93 9.18 48.58
N ASN A 27 11.04 8.48 49.29
CA ASN A 27 9.95 7.73 48.66
C ASN A 27 8.99 8.65 47.92
N LYS A 28 8.69 9.83 48.48
CA LYS A 28 7.88 10.85 47.81
C LYS A 28 8.52 11.30 46.50
N SER A 29 9.81 11.65 46.52
CA SER A 29 10.57 12.04 45.32
C SER A 29 10.56 10.92 44.26
N MET A 30 10.76 9.68 44.68
CA MET A 30 10.75 8.52 43.77
C MET A 30 9.39 8.31 43.11
N VAL A 31 8.28 8.53 43.84
CA VAL A 31 6.94 8.49 43.26
C VAL A 31 6.75 9.60 42.22
N GLU A 32 7.18 10.82 42.51
CA GLU A 32 7.10 11.95 41.56
C GLU A 32 7.92 11.66 40.27
N GLU A 33 9.17 11.21 40.41
CA GLU A 33 10.03 10.84 39.28
C GLU A 33 9.44 9.71 38.42
N THR A 34 8.91 8.67 39.05
CA THR A 34 8.29 7.55 38.32
C THR A 34 7.03 7.96 37.56
N THR A 35 6.22 8.88 38.12
CA THR A 35 5.06 9.42 37.41
C THR A 35 5.45 10.29 36.22
N PHE A 36 6.46 11.15 36.38
CA PHE A 36 7.02 11.96 35.30
C PHE A 36 7.54 11.09 34.16
N LEU A 37 8.35 10.07 34.49
CA LEU A 37 8.92 9.17 33.50
C LEU A 37 7.83 8.43 32.72
N LYS A 38 6.78 7.96 33.39
CA LYS A 38 5.63 7.31 32.75
C LYS A 38 4.93 8.24 31.74
N GLN A 39 4.78 9.52 32.08
CA GLN A 39 4.18 10.51 31.19
C GLN A 39 5.09 10.81 29.98
N ASP A 40 6.39 11.00 30.20
CA ASP A 40 7.39 11.23 29.14
C ASP A 40 7.43 10.06 28.15
N PHE A 41 7.42 8.81 28.65
CA PHE A 41 7.34 7.63 27.79
C PHE A 41 6.07 7.61 26.92
N LYS A 42 4.91 7.89 27.52
CA LYS A 42 3.64 7.95 26.78
C LYS A 42 3.67 9.03 25.69
N GLN A 43 4.27 10.18 25.99
CA GLN A 43 4.42 11.27 25.01
C GLN A 43 5.33 10.86 23.85
N LYS A 44 6.47 10.23 24.14
CA LYS A 44 7.41 9.74 23.12
C LYS A 44 6.79 8.64 22.25
N GLU A 45 6.05 7.72 22.85
CA GLU A 45 5.32 6.67 22.14
C GLU A 45 4.28 7.27 21.17
N ASN A 46 3.44 8.19 21.65
CA ASN A 46 2.45 8.86 20.81
C ASN A 46 3.09 9.64 19.65
N LYS A 47 4.22 10.30 19.90
CA LYS A 47 4.97 11.01 18.85
C LYS A 47 5.49 10.04 17.79
N LEU A 48 6.09 8.92 18.21
CA LEU A 48 6.58 7.88 17.30
C LEU A 48 5.45 7.31 16.42
N PHE A 49 4.26 7.09 17.01
CA PHE A 49 3.10 6.65 16.25
C PHE A 49 2.65 7.68 15.21
N ALA A 50 2.62 8.97 15.56
CA ALA A 50 2.29 10.03 14.61
C ALA A 50 3.30 10.10 13.45
N ASP A 51 4.59 10.00 13.74
CA ASP A 51 5.66 10.00 12.74
C ASP A 51 5.55 8.76 11.81
N PHE A 52 5.20 7.60 12.37
CA PHE A 52 4.96 6.40 11.58
C PHE A 52 3.77 6.57 10.62
N LEU A 53 2.65 7.14 11.08
CA LEU A 53 1.49 7.41 10.22
C LEU A 53 1.83 8.38 9.09
N ASN A 54 2.59 9.43 9.40
CA ASN A 54 3.07 10.39 8.40
C ASN A 54 3.95 9.72 7.34
N MET A 55 4.84 8.81 7.76
CA MET A 55 5.68 8.04 6.85
C MET A 55 4.85 7.14 5.93
N ILE A 56 3.84 6.44 6.45
CA ILE A 56 2.92 5.63 5.64
C ILE A 56 2.20 6.50 4.60
N SER A 57 1.69 7.66 5.00
CA SER A 57 1.04 8.59 4.06
C SER A 57 2.01 9.10 2.99
N LEU A 58 3.26 9.39 3.35
CA LEU A 58 4.27 9.81 2.40
C LEU A 58 4.61 8.70 1.41
N LYS A 59 4.79 7.46 1.90
CA LYS A 59 5.04 6.28 1.07
C LYS A 59 3.95 6.11 0.00
N GLU A 60 2.69 6.17 0.41
CA GLU A 60 1.54 6.05 -0.50
C GLU A 60 1.54 7.13 -1.58
N LYS A 61 1.82 8.40 -1.21
CA LYS A 61 1.93 9.51 -2.18
C LYS A 61 3.08 9.34 -3.15
N VAL A 62 4.20 8.76 -2.72
CA VAL A 62 5.35 8.47 -3.59
C VAL A 62 5.01 7.34 -4.56
N GLU A 63 4.37 6.27 -4.08
CA GLU A 63 3.92 5.15 -4.92
C GLU A 63 2.93 5.61 -6.00
N ASP A 64 1.92 6.41 -5.66
CA ASP A 64 0.95 6.96 -6.63
C ASP A 64 1.64 7.79 -7.74
N LYS A 65 2.60 8.64 -7.36
CA LYS A 65 3.37 9.43 -8.34
C LYS A 65 4.24 8.55 -9.23
N LEU A 66 4.88 7.54 -8.67
CA LEU A 66 5.73 6.61 -9.44
C LEU A 66 4.90 5.83 -10.47
N VAL A 67 3.73 5.33 -10.06
CA VAL A 67 2.80 4.64 -10.97
C VAL A 67 2.36 5.55 -12.12
N LYS A 68 1.99 6.81 -11.83
CA LYS A 68 1.61 7.78 -12.86
C LYS A 68 2.77 8.11 -13.82
N GLN A 69 3.98 8.24 -13.29
CA GLN A 69 5.18 8.47 -14.11
C GLN A 69 5.47 7.29 -15.03
N ASP A 70 5.42 6.05 -14.52
CA ASP A 70 5.65 4.84 -15.30
C ASP A 70 4.65 4.70 -16.45
N GLN A 71 3.36 4.91 -16.18
CA GLN A 71 2.32 4.92 -17.22
C GLN A 71 2.58 5.97 -18.28
N SER A 72 2.95 7.19 -17.88
CA SER A 72 3.26 8.26 -18.83
C SER A 72 4.45 7.90 -19.72
N LEU A 73 5.50 7.29 -19.15
CA LEU A 73 6.68 6.84 -19.88
C LEU A 73 6.32 5.73 -20.87
N GLN A 74 5.49 4.77 -20.47
CA GLN A 74 5.01 3.70 -21.34
C GLN A 74 4.23 4.27 -22.54
N ILE A 75 3.33 5.24 -22.30
CA ILE A 75 2.56 5.91 -23.36
C ILE A 75 3.48 6.66 -24.31
N VAL A 76 4.43 7.45 -23.80
CA VAL A 76 5.41 8.18 -24.62
C VAL A 76 6.22 7.21 -25.48
N HIS A 77 6.69 6.09 -24.90
CA HIS A 77 7.39 5.05 -25.65
C HIS A 77 6.54 4.46 -26.79
N MET A 78 5.24 4.24 -26.56
CA MET A 78 4.33 3.77 -27.62
C MET A 78 4.12 4.80 -28.74
N LEU A 79 4.04 6.09 -28.39
CA LEU A 79 3.87 7.18 -29.37
C LEU A 79 5.15 7.42 -30.18
N CYS A 80 6.31 7.34 -29.54
CA CYS A 80 7.61 7.56 -30.18
C CYS A 80 8.12 6.32 -30.91
N ARG A 81 7.52 5.14 -30.70
CA ARG A 81 7.88 3.93 -31.46
C ARG A 81 7.57 4.19 -32.94
N PRO A 82 8.58 4.19 -33.84
CA PRO A 82 8.30 4.28 -35.26
C PRO A 82 7.48 3.05 -35.65
N ARG A 83 6.22 3.26 -36.03
CA ARG A 83 5.53 2.25 -36.82
C ARG A 83 6.40 2.07 -38.06
N PRO A 84 6.79 0.83 -38.44
CA PRO A 84 7.58 0.63 -39.65
C PRO A 84 6.79 1.24 -40.79
N LEU A 85 7.23 2.42 -41.23
CA LEU A 85 6.61 3.11 -42.34
C LEU A 85 6.88 2.19 -43.53
N TYR A 86 5.80 1.83 -44.20
CA TYR A 86 5.72 1.04 -45.42
C TYR A 86 7.08 0.96 -46.14
N ASN A 87 7.69 -0.23 -46.15
CA ASN A 87 8.97 -0.47 -46.79
C ASN A 87 8.91 0.03 -48.25
N ASP A 88 9.80 0.93 -48.67
CA ASP A 88 9.78 1.49 -50.04
C ASP A 88 9.98 0.40 -51.11
N LEU A 89 10.56 -0.76 -50.73
CA LEU A 89 10.64 -1.97 -51.55
C LEU A 89 9.27 -2.63 -51.85
N ASN A 90 8.27 -2.47 -50.97
CA ASN A 90 6.91 -3.01 -51.18
C ASN A 90 6.06 -2.16 -52.14
N LYS A 91 6.47 -0.91 -52.45
CA LYS A 91 5.79 -0.09 -53.47
C LYS A 91 5.96 -0.64 -54.88
N VAL A 92 7.04 -1.36 -55.15
CA VAL A 92 7.34 -1.90 -56.48
C VAL A 92 6.69 -3.28 -56.69
N ALA A 93 6.54 -4.07 -55.62
CA ALA A 93 6.01 -5.44 -55.69
C ALA A 93 4.47 -5.51 -55.72
N ILE A 94 3.76 -4.56 -55.09
CA ILE A 94 2.29 -4.46 -55.18
C ILE A 94 1.95 -3.68 -56.47
N GLY A 95 2.30 -4.29 -57.59
CA GLY A 95 2.24 -3.70 -58.90
C GLY A 95 0.87 -3.13 -59.26
N TYR A 96 0.93 -2.17 -60.18
CA TYR A 96 -0.12 -1.60 -61.02
C TYR A 96 -1.29 -2.55 -61.40
N LYS A 97 -1.10 -3.87 -61.36
CA LYS A 97 -2.11 -4.90 -61.65
C LYS A 97 -3.16 -5.11 -60.55
N ASN A 98 -2.83 -4.93 -59.27
CA ASN A 98 -3.78 -5.17 -58.17
C ASN A 98 -4.63 -3.94 -57.83
N LEU A 99 -4.19 -2.73 -58.20
CA LEU A 99 -4.97 -1.50 -58.04
C LEU A 99 -6.25 -1.52 -58.87
N THR A 100 -6.18 -2.06 -60.10
CA THR A 100 -7.34 -2.20 -60.99
C THR A 100 -8.35 -3.23 -60.46
N ARG A 101 -7.86 -4.30 -59.83
CA ARG A 101 -8.70 -5.35 -59.24
C ARG A 101 -9.34 -4.91 -57.91
N ALA A 102 -8.60 -4.17 -57.08
CA ALA A 102 -9.13 -3.59 -55.84
C ALA A 102 -10.17 -2.49 -56.09
N LYS A 103 -10.07 -1.74 -57.21
CA LYS A 103 -11.12 -0.80 -57.64
C LYS A 103 -12.40 -1.49 -58.10
N GLN A 104 -12.30 -2.69 -58.71
CA GLN A 104 -13.48 -3.52 -59.04
C GLN A 104 -14.09 -4.23 -57.83
N ALA A 105 -13.30 -4.43 -56.76
CA ALA A 105 -13.69 -5.19 -55.58
C ALA A 105 -13.98 -4.32 -54.34
N GLN A 106 -14.12 -3.00 -54.47
CA GLN A 106 -14.64 -2.18 -53.37
C GLN A 106 -16.09 -2.59 -53.10
N PRO A 107 -16.42 -3.14 -51.91
CA PRO A 107 -17.79 -3.05 -51.45
C PRO A 107 -18.02 -1.56 -51.23
N THR A 108 -19.01 -0.99 -51.91
CA THR A 108 -19.43 0.41 -51.77
C THR A 108 -19.90 0.64 -50.33
N LEU A 109 -18.97 0.86 -49.41
CA LEU A 109 -19.28 1.09 -47.99
C LEU A 109 -19.58 2.56 -47.72
N TYR A 110 -19.23 3.48 -48.61
CA TYR A 110 -19.54 4.90 -48.43
C TYR A 110 -19.68 5.61 -49.78
N ASN A 111 -20.88 6.08 -50.09
CA ASN A 111 -21.18 6.83 -51.32
C ASN A 111 -21.08 8.37 -51.11
N GLY A 112 -20.31 8.82 -50.12
CA GLY A 112 -20.17 10.25 -49.83
C GLY A 112 -21.38 10.92 -49.17
N HIS A 113 -22.52 10.25 -49.05
CA HIS A 113 -23.69 10.71 -48.28
C HIS A 113 -23.97 9.86 -47.04
N GLU A 114 -23.88 8.53 -47.12
CA GLU A 114 -24.10 7.62 -45.99
C GLU A 114 -23.23 6.35 -46.11
N ILE A 115 -22.91 5.73 -44.96
CA ILE A 115 -22.24 4.42 -44.91
C ILE A 115 -23.31 3.35 -45.15
N LEU A 116 -23.18 2.61 -46.27
CA LEU A 116 -24.09 1.51 -46.60
C LEU A 116 -23.92 0.41 -45.56
N LYS A 117 -25.03 0.03 -44.91
CA LYS A 117 -25.02 -0.88 -43.76
C LYS A 117 -24.36 -2.21 -44.12
N ASP A 118 -23.38 -2.58 -43.31
CA ASP A 118 -22.65 -3.83 -43.41
C ASP A 118 -23.49 -4.97 -42.80
N ASN A 119 -23.62 -6.10 -43.50
CA ASN A 119 -24.37 -7.29 -43.05
C ASN A 119 -23.55 -8.15 -42.06
N HIS A 120 -22.59 -7.55 -41.36
CA HIS A 120 -21.76 -8.28 -40.41
C HIS A 120 -22.52 -8.54 -39.12
N ALA A 121 -22.59 -9.82 -38.75
CA ALA A 121 -23.19 -10.26 -37.50
C ALA A 121 -22.54 -9.50 -36.33
N PRO A 122 -23.33 -8.84 -35.45
CA PRO A 122 -22.79 -8.08 -34.34
C PRO A 122 -21.86 -8.94 -33.48
N ALA A 123 -20.68 -8.42 -33.17
CA ALA A 123 -19.80 -9.07 -32.20
C ALA A 123 -20.55 -9.19 -30.86
N LYS A 124 -20.64 -10.40 -30.32
CA LYS A 124 -21.18 -10.61 -28.97
C LYS A 124 -20.21 -9.99 -27.98
N VAL A 125 -20.53 -8.78 -27.53
CA VAL A 125 -19.84 -8.11 -26.44
C VAL A 125 -20.51 -8.54 -25.15
N HIS A 126 -19.75 -9.18 -24.26
CA HIS A 126 -20.23 -9.49 -22.91
C HIS A 126 -20.49 -8.19 -22.15
N ASN A 127 -21.59 -8.14 -21.40
CA ASN A 127 -21.96 -6.95 -20.66
C ASN A 127 -21.02 -6.76 -19.44
N ALA A 128 -21.06 -5.58 -18.83
CA ALA A 128 -20.22 -5.27 -17.66
C ALA A 128 -20.60 -6.12 -16.42
N GLU A 129 -21.85 -6.60 -16.35
CA GLU A 129 -22.37 -7.42 -15.26
C GLU A 129 -21.70 -8.81 -15.23
N ASP A 130 -21.63 -9.48 -16.38
CA ASP A 130 -20.97 -10.79 -16.55
C ASP A 130 -19.49 -10.70 -16.13
N THR A 131 -18.84 -9.56 -16.42
CA THR A 131 -17.45 -9.32 -16.04
C THR A 131 -17.30 -9.13 -14.52
N LEU A 132 -18.24 -8.44 -13.88
CA LEU A 132 -18.25 -8.22 -12.43
C LEU A 132 -18.52 -9.52 -11.66
N GLU A 133 -19.44 -10.35 -12.13
CA GLU A 133 -19.75 -11.64 -11.49
C GLU A 133 -18.52 -12.57 -11.49
N ILE A 134 -17.80 -12.65 -12.62
CA ILE A 134 -16.55 -13.44 -12.73
C ILE A 134 -15.47 -12.93 -11.77
N ALA A 135 -15.33 -11.61 -11.64
CA ALA A 135 -14.37 -11.01 -10.72
C ALA A 135 -14.71 -11.32 -9.25
N GLU A 136 -16.00 -11.28 -8.89
CA GLU A 136 -16.44 -11.54 -7.52
C GLU A 136 -16.27 -13.03 -7.13
N ILE A 137 -16.56 -13.95 -8.06
CA ILE A 137 -16.32 -15.39 -7.88
C ILE A 137 -14.82 -15.65 -7.63
N THR A 138 -13.94 -15.01 -8.40
CA THR A 138 -12.49 -15.17 -8.26
C THR A 138 -11.99 -14.68 -6.90
N ARG A 139 -12.47 -13.51 -6.45
CA ARG A 139 -12.15 -12.95 -5.13
C ARG A 139 -12.57 -13.87 -3.97
N LYS A 140 -13.80 -14.40 -4.02
CA LYS A 140 -14.30 -15.36 -3.00
C LYS A 140 -13.44 -16.63 -2.94
N LYS A 141 -13.04 -17.15 -4.10
CA LYS A 141 -12.17 -18.34 -4.21
C LYS A 141 -10.78 -18.12 -3.62
N MET A 142 -10.20 -16.93 -3.78
CA MET A 142 -8.90 -16.59 -3.17
C MET A 142 -8.97 -16.50 -1.65
N ASN A 143 -10.00 -15.86 -1.10
CA ASN A 143 -10.18 -15.71 0.34
C ASN A 143 -10.43 -17.06 1.04
N ALA A 144 -11.19 -17.95 0.41
CA ALA A 144 -11.39 -19.31 0.93
C ALA A 144 -10.05 -20.07 1.06
N LYS A 145 -9.17 -19.95 0.05
CA LYS A 145 -7.83 -20.57 0.07
C LYS A 145 -6.89 -19.98 1.11
N MET A 146 -7.05 -18.70 1.47
CA MET A 146 -6.25 -18.08 2.54
C MET A 146 -6.68 -18.51 3.95
N THR A 147 -7.90 -19.02 4.10
CA THR A 147 -8.45 -19.44 5.40
C THR A 147 -8.24 -20.94 5.65
N ASP A 148 -7.67 -21.66 4.67
CA ASP A 148 -7.38 -23.09 4.74
C ASP A 148 -6.12 -23.34 5.61
N PRO A 149 -6.25 -23.99 6.78
CA PRO A 149 -5.15 -24.18 7.73
C PRO A 149 -3.99 -25.02 7.17
N GLU A 150 -4.22 -25.84 6.14
CA GLU A 150 -3.18 -26.67 5.51
C GLU A 150 -2.12 -25.81 4.77
N TYR A 151 -2.51 -24.64 4.23
CA TYR A 151 -1.59 -23.72 3.56
C TYR A 151 -0.75 -22.87 4.54
N VAL A 152 -1.29 -22.61 5.73
CA VAL A 152 -0.60 -21.82 6.79
C VAL A 152 0.53 -22.62 7.43
N THR A 153 0.38 -23.95 7.56
CA THR A 153 1.37 -24.84 8.18
C THR A 153 2.70 -24.98 7.40
N HIS A 154 2.73 -24.66 6.10
CA HIS A 154 3.96 -24.73 5.30
C HIS A 154 4.90 -23.52 5.46
N LYS A 155 4.49 -22.46 6.18
CA LYS A 155 5.33 -21.27 6.39
C LYS A 155 6.08 -21.22 7.72
N VAL A 156 5.84 -22.16 8.63
CA VAL A 156 6.47 -22.19 9.98
C VAL A 156 7.40 -23.39 10.14
N LYS A 157 8.43 -23.48 9.29
CA LYS A 157 9.66 -24.22 9.58
C LYS A 157 10.85 -23.48 8.95
N ILE A 158 11.36 -22.51 9.68
CA ILE A 158 12.72 -22.01 9.51
C ILE A 158 13.43 -22.36 10.81
N ALA A 159 14.27 -23.39 10.76
CA ALA A 159 15.25 -23.74 11.79
C ALA A 159 16.62 -23.23 11.31
#